data_AF-A0A849TBH2-F1
#
_entry.id   AF-A0A849TBH2-F1
#
_cell.length_a   1.000
_cell.length_b   1.000
_cell.length_c   1.000
_cell.angle_alpha   90.00
_cell.angle_beta   90.00
_cell.angle_gamma   90.00
#
_symmetry.space_group_name_H-M   'P 1'
#
loop_
_entity.id
_entity.type
_entity.pdbx_description
1 polymer ?
#
loop_
_entity_poly.entity_id
_entity_poly.type
_entity_poly.pdbx_seq_one_letter_code
_entity_poly.pdbx_strand_id
1 'polypeptide(L)'
;MDFSKILDYVTPQGLKDIIKNLQGRNAELVDENEDLFSESEKNKKRIQELEDQIRILKGEKPIPKFKEPKDLTSDENKNKKKDKNKSPRSPRRKKINLKIDETVDLKVDRSKLPAGAIHKGYRQITIQEILFERHNICFNIERFIDPKTGKIIEAVIPAQYKDHEYGPTLRSFIVAQYFESDSTHSKIKSITREHRY
;
A
#
# COMPACT_ATOMS: atom_id res chain seq x y z
N MET A 1 57.10 8.21 21.36
CA MET A 1 55.78 8.80 21.05
C MET A 1 55.67 10.08 21.84
N ASP A 2 55.46 11.22 21.16
CA ASP A 2 55.31 12.52 21.84
C ASP A 2 53.93 12.60 22.50
N PHE A 3 53.88 12.29 23.79
CA PHE A 3 52.66 12.38 24.61
C PHE A 3 52.22 13.84 24.88
N SER A 4 53.07 14.81 24.56
CA SER A 4 52.79 16.25 24.62
C SER A 4 51.60 16.65 23.72
N LYS A 5 51.51 16.09 22.49
CA LYS A 5 50.38 16.34 21.60
C LYS A 5 49.07 15.75 22.10
N ILE A 6 49.12 14.65 22.85
CA ILE A 6 47.93 13.99 23.42
C ILE A 6 47.37 14.83 24.57
N LEU A 7 48.25 15.47 25.36
CA LEU A 7 47.84 16.29 26.50
C LEU A 7 47.07 17.55 26.08
N ASP A 8 47.42 18.17 24.95
CA ASP A 8 46.72 19.32 24.41
C ASP A 8 45.23 19.01 24.12
N TYR A 9 44.92 17.80 23.65
CA TYR A 9 43.55 17.34 23.37
C TYR A 9 42.72 16.99 24.60
N VAL A 10 43.34 16.86 25.78
CA VAL A 10 42.65 16.51 27.05
C VAL A 10 42.43 17.75 27.92
N THR A 11 43.01 18.91 27.54
CA THR A 11 42.69 20.19 28.20
C THR A 11 41.29 20.69 27.80
N PRO A 12 40.56 21.38 28.71
CA PRO A 12 39.27 21.98 28.38
C PRO A 12 39.32 22.96 27.19
N GLN A 13 40.49 23.53 26.89
CA GLN A 13 40.70 24.43 25.76
C GLN A 13 40.89 23.66 24.44
N GLY A 14 41.72 22.62 24.43
CA GLY A 14 41.90 21.78 23.23
C GLY A 14 40.62 21.03 22.83
N LEU A 15 39.80 20.61 23.81
CA LEU A 15 38.47 20.05 23.52
C LEU A 15 37.52 21.09 22.91
N LYS A 16 37.55 22.35 23.36
CA LYS A 16 36.77 23.44 22.75
C LYS A 16 37.20 23.72 21.33
N ASP A 17 38.50 23.70 21.05
CA ASP A 17 39.04 23.95 19.72
C ASP A 17 38.68 22.82 18.74
N ILE A 18 38.69 21.55 19.18
CA ILE A 18 38.19 20.42 18.39
C ILE A 18 36.70 20.57 18.09
N ILE A 19 35.88 20.88 19.10
CA ILE A 19 34.43 21.06 18.91
C ILE A 19 34.16 22.18 17.90
N LYS A 20 34.90 23.29 17.98
CA LYS A 20 34.78 24.41 17.04
C LYS A 20 35.16 24.01 15.62
N ASN A 21 36.22 23.20 15.46
CA ASN A 21 36.65 22.68 14.16
C ASN A 21 35.60 21.71 13.58
N LEU A 22 35.09 20.77 14.39
CA LEU A 22 34.02 19.85 14.00
C LEU A 22 32.73 20.59 13.63
N GLN A 23 32.38 21.65 14.36
CA GLN A 23 31.24 22.50 14.02
C GLN A 23 31.44 23.21 12.68
N GLY A 24 32.63 23.75 12.41
CA GLY A 24 32.96 24.36 11.11
C GLY A 24 32.86 23.36 9.97
N ARG A 25 33.47 22.18 10.12
CA ARG A 25 33.41 21.12 9.11
C ARG A 25 31.99 20.58 8.88
N ASN A 26 31.17 20.52 9.94
CA ASN A 26 29.75 20.18 9.79
C ASN A 26 28.97 21.24 9.01
N ALA A 27 29.27 22.53 9.20
CA ALA A 27 28.63 23.59 8.43
C ALA A 27 29.00 23.49 6.95
N GLU A 28 30.29 23.32 6.63
CA GLU A 28 30.77 23.12 5.25
C GLU A 28 30.11 21.90 4.58
N LEU A 29 29.97 20.78 5.31
CA LEU A 29 29.30 19.59 4.79
C LEU A 29 27.80 19.81 4.56
N VAL A 30 27.15 20.67 5.35
CA VAL A 30 25.74 21.01 5.13
C VAL A 30 25.58 21.84 3.86
N ASP A 31 26.45 22.83 3.66
CA ASP A 31 26.45 23.67 2.46
C ASP A 31 26.70 22.83 1.19
N GLU A 32 27.68 21.92 1.23
CA GLU A 32 27.97 21.01 0.11
C GLU A 32 26.79 20.08 -0.20
N ASN A 33 26.09 19.59 0.84
CA ASN A 33 24.89 18.76 0.65
C ASN A 33 23.75 19.57 0.03
N GLU A 34 23.56 20.84 0.41
CA GLU A 34 22.54 21.70 -0.16
C GLU A 34 22.82 21.98 -1.65
N ASP A 35 24.09 22.26 -2.00
CA ASP A 35 24.52 22.44 -3.38
C ASP A 35 24.30 21.18 -4.23
N LEU A 36 24.75 20.02 -3.74
CA LEU A 36 24.55 18.73 -4.40
C LEU A 36 23.07 18.38 -4.56
N PHE A 37 22.24 18.70 -3.57
CA PHE A 37 20.80 18.49 -3.65
C PHE A 37 20.17 19.39 -4.72
N SER A 38 20.59 20.67 -4.79
CA SER A 38 20.14 21.61 -5.81
C SER A 38 20.51 21.14 -7.23
N GLU A 39 21.70 20.57 -7.40
CA GLU A 39 22.18 20.05 -8.67
C GLU A 39 21.46 18.76 -9.06
N SER A 40 21.21 17.87 -8.09
CA SER A 40 20.39 16.67 -8.28
C SER A 40 18.99 17.02 -8.78
N GLU A 41 18.33 18.01 -8.19
CA GLU A 41 17.00 18.46 -8.60
C GLU A 41 16.99 19.07 -10.01
N LYS A 42 18.01 19.86 -10.38
CA LYS A 42 18.17 20.37 -11.75
C LYS A 42 18.36 19.22 -12.75
N ASN A 43 19.18 18.23 -12.41
CA ASN A 43 19.45 17.07 -13.26
C ASN A 43 18.21 16.20 -13.45
N LYS A 44 17.43 15.93 -12.39
CA LYS A 44 16.16 15.20 -12.49
C LYS A 44 15.17 15.90 -13.41
N LYS A 45 15.01 17.22 -13.28
CA LYS A 45 14.15 18.01 -14.18
C LYS A 45 14.60 17.90 -15.63
N ARG A 46 15.92 17.98 -15.87
CA ARG A 46 16.46 17.88 -17.22
C ARG A 46 16.27 16.49 -17.83
N ILE A 47 16.45 15.43 -17.05
CA ILE A 47 16.17 14.05 -17.48
C ILE A 47 14.68 13.92 -17.86
N GLN A 48 13.78 14.40 -17.01
CA GLN A 48 12.34 14.34 -17.29
C GLN A 48 11.96 15.09 -18.57
N GLU A 49 12.52 16.28 -18.82
CA GLU A 49 12.31 17.02 -20.07
C GLU A 49 12.80 16.24 -21.30
N LEU A 50 13.97 15.62 -21.21
CA LEU A 50 14.54 14.85 -22.31
C LEU A 50 13.74 13.56 -22.57
N GLU A 51 13.28 12.88 -21.53
CA GLU A 51 12.41 11.70 -21.63
C GLU A 51 11.06 12.05 -22.27
N ASP A 52 10.46 13.18 -21.88
CA ASP A 52 9.23 13.70 -22.49
C ASP A 52 9.44 14.02 -23.96
N GLN A 53 10.58 14.64 -24.33
CA GLN A 53 10.93 14.92 -25.73
C GLN A 53 11.12 13.64 -26.55
N ILE A 54 11.83 12.64 -26.00
CA ILE A 54 12.02 11.33 -26.65
C ILE A 54 10.65 10.66 -26.88
N ARG A 55 9.74 10.76 -25.92
CA ARG A 55 8.41 10.17 -26.00
C ARG A 55 7.53 10.83 -27.08
N ILE A 56 7.58 12.16 -27.17
CA ILE A 56 6.92 12.92 -28.25
C ILE A 56 7.48 12.52 -29.62
N LEU A 57 8.81 12.42 -29.75
CA LEU A 57 9.46 12.00 -31.01
C LEU A 57 9.11 10.55 -31.39
N LYS A 58 8.82 9.69 -30.41
CA LYS A 58 8.36 8.31 -30.60
C LYS A 58 6.85 8.19 -30.87
N GLY A 59 6.10 9.29 -30.90
CA GLY A 59 4.65 9.29 -31.16
C GLY A 59 3.80 8.82 -29.97
N GLU A 60 4.38 8.73 -28.78
CA GLU A 60 3.71 8.33 -27.54
C GLU A 60 3.21 9.58 -26.77
N LYS A 61 2.13 9.44 -25.99
CA LYS A 61 1.59 10.56 -25.20
C LYS A 61 2.51 10.88 -24.00
N PRO A 62 2.75 12.16 -23.68
CA PRO A 62 3.59 12.55 -22.54
C PRO A 62 3.00 12.07 -21.21
N ILE A 63 3.88 11.86 -20.21
CA ILE A 63 3.46 11.44 -18.86
C ILE A 63 2.61 12.56 -18.24
N PRO A 64 1.44 12.25 -17.65
CA PRO A 64 0.67 13.25 -16.92
C PRO A 64 1.47 13.79 -15.74
N LYS A 65 1.74 15.10 -15.74
CA LYS A 65 2.35 15.80 -14.60
C LYS A 65 1.34 15.87 -13.46
N PHE A 66 1.53 15.07 -12.42
CA PHE A 66 0.78 15.22 -11.17
C PHE A 66 1.24 16.52 -10.52
N LYS A 67 0.30 17.47 -10.35
CA LYS A 67 0.56 18.66 -9.55
C LYS A 67 0.59 18.25 -8.09
N GLU A 68 1.58 18.75 -7.35
CA GLU A 68 1.62 18.63 -5.90
C GLU A 68 0.31 19.16 -5.30
N PRO A 69 -0.22 18.52 -4.24
CA PRO A 69 -1.42 18.99 -3.56
C PRO A 69 -1.15 20.39 -3.00
N LYS A 70 -1.97 21.37 -3.41
CA LYS A 70 -1.92 22.71 -2.81
C LYS A 70 -2.37 22.63 -1.36
N ASP A 71 -1.54 23.14 -0.46
CA ASP A 71 -1.92 23.44 0.92
C ASP A 71 -3.15 24.36 0.94
N LEU A 72 -4.20 23.88 1.59
CA LEU A 72 -5.46 24.59 1.79
C LEU A 72 -5.37 25.47 3.05
N THR A 73 -4.55 26.51 3.02
CA THR A 73 -4.60 27.57 4.05
C THR A 73 -4.37 28.94 3.41
N SER A 74 -5.48 29.61 3.05
CA SER A 74 -5.63 31.06 3.10
C SER A 74 -7.06 31.42 2.69
N ASP A 75 -7.86 31.73 3.71
CA ASP A 75 -9.04 32.59 3.60
C ASP A 75 -8.64 33.90 2.93
N GLU A 76 -9.24 34.24 1.78
CA GLU A 76 -9.60 35.62 1.49
C GLU A 76 -10.88 35.70 0.66
N ASN A 77 -11.85 36.39 1.27
CA ASN A 77 -13.13 36.82 0.76
C ASN A 77 -13.12 37.31 -0.70
N LYS A 78 -13.93 36.67 -1.56
CA LYS A 78 -14.58 37.37 -2.67
C LYS A 78 -16.07 37.05 -2.72
N ASN A 79 -16.84 38.01 -2.22
CA ASN A 79 -18.26 38.20 -2.47
C ASN A 79 -18.60 37.96 -3.95
N LYS A 80 -19.29 36.85 -4.23
CA LYS A 80 -20.15 36.72 -5.41
C LYS A 80 -21.50 36.15 -4.97
N LYS A 81 -22.46 37.07 -4.78
CA LYS A 81 -23.88 36.75 -4.84
C LYS A 81 -24.17 36.15 -6.22
N LYS A 82 -24.31 34.83 -6.30
CA LYS A 82 -24.97 34.14 -7.41
C LYS A 82 -25.83 33.02 -6.86
N ASP A 83 -27.13 33.24 -7.01
CA ASP A 83 -28.25 32.31 -7.07
C ASP A 83 -28.17 31.03 -6.23
N LYS A 84 -29.04 30.98 -5.21
CA LYS A 84 -29.46 29.76 -4.53
C LYS A 84 -30.26 28.87 -5.49
N ASN A 85 -29.61 28.35 -6.54
CA ASN A 85 -30.10 27.16 -7.21
C ASN A 85 -29.94 26.01 -6.23
N LYS A 86 -31.08 25.48 -5.79
CA LYS A 86 -31.18 24.26 -4.99
C LYS A 86 -30.29 23.21 -5.64
N SER A 87 -29.15 22.92 -4.99
CA SER A 87 -28.30 21.81 -5.39
C SER A 87 -29.19 20.57 -5.50
N PRO A 88 -29.21 19.86 -6.64
CA PRO A 88 -29.98 18.63 -6.75
C PRO A 88 -29.48 17.71 -5.64
N ARG A 89 -30.41 17.35 -4.75
CA ARG A 89 -30.16 16.47 -3.62
C ARG A 89 -29.41 15.26 -4.17
N SER A 90 -28.16 15.08 -3.74
CA SER A 90 -27.30 13.98 -4.17
C SER A 90 -28.14 12.69 -4.20
N PRO A 91 -28.13 11.91 -5.29
CA PRO A 91 -28.92 10.71 -5.38
C PRO A 91 -28.61 9.86 -4.16
N ARG A 92 -29.64 9.57 -3.35
CA ARG A 92 -29.53 8.63 -2.23
C ARG A 92 -28.80 7.41 -2.76
N ARG A 93 -27.60 7.12 -2.21
CA ARG A 93 -26.83 5.92 -2.54
C ARG A 93 -27.81 4.76 -2.63
N LYS A 94 -27.92 4.14 -3.81
CA LYS A 94 -28.75 2.95 -4.01
C LYS A 94 -28.37 1.98 -2.88
N LYS A 95 -29.36 1.52 -2.10
CA LYS A 95 -29.11 0.47 -1.12
C LYS A 95 -28.54 -0.70 -1.91
N ILE A 96 -27.27 -1.00 -1.71
CA ILE A 96 -26.63 -2.17 -2.28
C ILE A 96 -27.36 -3.34 -1.61
N ASN A 97 -28.10 -4.12 -2.39
CA ASN A 97 -28.73 -5.34 -1.90
C ASN A 97 -27.61 -6.36 -1.69
N LEU A 98 -27.03 -6.36 -0.50
CA LEU A 98 -26.08 -7.39 -0.08
C LEU A 98 -26.87 -8.66 0.23
N LYS A 99 -26.40 -9.80 -0.29
CA LYS A 99 -26.88 -11.11 0.13
C LYS A 99 -26.44 -11.30 1.59
N ILE A 100 -27.36 -11.72 2.46
CA ILE A 100 -27.07 -12.00 3.86
C ILE A 100 -26.76 -13.49 3.95
N ASP A 101 -25.51 -13.83 4.29
CA ASP A 101 -25.07 -15.22 4.42
C ASP A 101 -25.32 -15.77 5.84
N GLU A 102 -25.30 -14.91 6.87
CA GLU A 102 -25.58 -15.27 8.27
C GLU A 102 -26.45 -14.20 8.96
N THR A 103 -27.38 -14.62 9.84
CA THR A 103 -28.19 -13.72 10.68
C THR A 103 -28.09 -14.15 12.14
N VAL A 104 -27.65 -13.23 13.00
CA VAL A 104 -27.51 -13.47 14.44
C VAL A 104 -28.46 -12.55 15.21
N ASP A 105 -29.37 -13.15 15.97
CA ASP A 105 -30.30 -12.42 16.83
C ASP A 105 -29.67 -12.09 18.18
N LEU A 106 -29.31 -10.82 18.39
CA LEU A 106 -28.82 -10.34 19.68
C LEU A 106 -30.00 -10.06 20.62
N LYS A 107 -30.08 -10.80 21.72
CA LYS A 107 -31.11 -10.61 22.75
C LYS A 107 -30.58 -9.70 23.85
N VAL A 108 -31.44 -8.77 24.29
CA VAL A 108 -31.15 -7.93 25.45
C VAL A 108 -31.25 -8.76 26.72
N ASP A 109 -30.29 -8.61 27.62
CA ASP A 109 -30.32 -9.20 28.95
C ASP A 109 -31.54 -8.67 29.74
N ARG A 110 -32.42 -9.60 30.14
CA ARG A 110 -33.70 -9.27 30.77
C ARG A 110 -33.53 -8.65 32.15
N SER A 111 -32.42 -8.93 32.84
CA SER A 111 -32.14 -8.37 34.16
C SER A 111 -31.87 -6.85 34.12
N LYS A 112 -31.47 -6.33 32.96
CA LYS A 112 -31.17 -4.90 32.74
C LYS A 112 -32.38 -4.12 32.21
N LEU A 113 -33.51 -4.78 31.96
CA LEU A 113 -34.71 -4.13 31.47
C LEU A 113 -35.48 -3.50 32.63
N PRO A 114 -35.96 -2.25 32.49
CA PRO A 114 -36.87 -1.67 33.47
C PRO A 114 -38.18 -2.45 33.52
N ALA A 115 -38.83 -2.47 34.68
CA ALA A 115 -40.15 -3.08 34.83
C ALA A 115 -41.16 -2.41 33.87
N GLY A 116 -41.85 -3.23 33.08
CA GLY A 116 -42.79 -2.75 32.06
C GLY A 116 -42.18 -2.48 30.67
N ALA A 117 -40.90 -2.84 30.44
CA ALA A 117 -40.31 -2.76 29.11
C ALA A 117 -41.07 -3.62 28.08
N ILE A 118 -41.44 -3.01 26.95
CA ILE A 118 -42.15 -3.67 25.85
C ILE A 118 -41.17 -4.01 24.72
N HIS A 119 -41.23 -5.23 24.23
CA HIS A 119 -40.43 -5.65 23.08
C HIS A 119 -40.90 -4.95 21.80
N LYS A 120 -40.04 -4.13 21.19
CA LYS A 120 -40.30 -3.36 19.97
C LYS A 120 -39.67 -3.98 18.71
N GLY A 121 -39.48 -5.30 18.71
CA GLY A 121 -38.84 -6.01 17.60
C GLY A 121 -37.34 -5.74 17.48
N TYR A 122 -36.77 -6.10 16.33
CA TYR A 122 -35.34 -6.03 16.07
C TYR A 122 -34.98 -4.86 15.15
N ARG A 123 -33.86 -4.19 15.46
CA ARG A 123 -33.21 -3.28 14.52
C ARG A 123 -32.15 -4.06 13.76
N GLN A 124 -32.32 -4.17 12.45
CA GLN A 124 -31.34 -4.83 11.57
C GLN A 124 -30.16 -3.91 11.26
N ILE A 125 -28.96 -4.46 11.35
CA ILE A 125 -27.70 -3.86 10.89
C ILE A 125 -27.01 -4.94 10.05
N THR A 126 -26.61 -4.58 8.82
CA THR A 126 -25.84 -5.48 7.95
C THR A 126 -24.38 -5.06 8.02
N ILE A 127 -23.51 -6.00 8.37
CA ILE A 127 -22.05 -5.85 8.37
C ILE A 127 -21.51 -6.78 7.30
N GLN A 128 -20.62 -6.27 6.46
CA GLN A 128 -19.93 -7.09 5.45
C GLN A 128 -18.62 -7.56 6.04
N GLU A 129 -18.43 -8.88 6.06
CA GLU A 129 -17.23 -9.55 6.55
C GLU A 129 -16.57 -10.36 5.43
N ILE A 130 -15.27 -10.65 5.55
CA ILE A 130 -14.56 -11.51 4.61
C ILE A 130 -13.97 -12.68 5.37
N LEU A 131 -14.37 -13.90 5.00
CA LEU A 131 -13.83 -15.12 5.56
C LEU A 131 -12.63 -15.60 4.73
N PHE A 132 -11.45 -15.65 5.34
CA PHE A 132 -10.25 -16.21 4.72
C PHE A 132 -10.01 -17.63 5.21
N GLU A 133 -10.24 -18.61 4.35
CA GLU A 133 -9.96 -20.01 4.62
C GLU A 133 -8.92 -20.57 3.66
N ARG A 134 -8.06 -21.45 4.17
CA ARG A 134 -7.09 -22.17 3.33
C ARG A 134 -7.79 -23.25 2.53
N HIS A 135 -7.70 -23.16 1.21
CA HIS A 135 -8.19 -24.20 0.30
C HIS A 135 -7.02 -24.82 -0.48
N ASN A 136 -6.44 -25.89 0.08
CA ASN A 136 -5.38 -26.66 -0.56
C ASN A 136 -5.97 -27.78 -1.42
N ILE A 137 -5.54 -27.89 -2.67
CA ILE A 137 -5.95 -28.97 -3.57
C ILE A 137 -4.74 -29.89 -3.80
N CYS A 138 -4.91 -31.19 -3.55
CA CYS A 138 -3.91 -32.21 -3.86
C CYS A 138 -4.36 -32.99 -5.11
N PHE A 139 -3.52 -33.02 -6.14
CA PHE A 139 -3.76 -33.79 -7.35
C PHE A 139 -3.04 -35.14 -7.29
N ASN A 140 -3.82 -36.22 -7.17
CA ASN A 140 -3.30 -37.57 -7.39
C ASN A 140 -3.36 -37.85 -8.90
N ILE A 141 -2.20 -37.81 -9.55
CA ILE A 141 -2.09 -38.03 -10.99
C ILE A 141 -1.91 -39.53 -11.21
N GLU A 142 -2.88 -40.14 -11.88
CA GLU A 142 -2.79 -41.54 -12.29
C GLU A 142 -1.76 -41.69 -13.43
N ARG A 143 -0.92 -42.72 -13.34
CA ARG A 143 0.20 -42.95 -14.28
C ARG A 143 0.29 -44.44 -14.60
N PHE A 144 0.42 -44.77 -15.87
CA PHE A 144 0.65 -46.13 -16.36
C PHE A 144 1.92 -46.19 -17.20
N ILE A 145 2.58 -47.34 -17.20
CA ILE A 145 3.73 -47.61 -18.09
C ILE A 145 3.24 -48.56 -19.18
N ASP A 146 3.41 -48.18 -20.44
CA ASP A 146 3.22 -49.10 -21.56
C ASP A 146 4.37 -50.12 -21.55
N PRO A 147 4.10 -51.42 -21.33
CA PRO A 147 5.14 -52.44 -21.21
C PRO A 147 5.89 -52.69 -22.53
N LYS A 148 5.34 -52.29 -23.68
CA LYS A 148 5.98 -52.53 -25.00
C LYS A 148 6.92 -51.40 -25.40
N THR A 149 6.54 -50.16 -25.10
CA THR A 149 7.30 -48.97 -25.52
C THR A 149 8.07 -48.32 -24.36
N GLY A 150 7.77 -48.71 -23.11
CA GLY A 150 8.32 -48.11 -21.89
C GLY A 150 7.80 -46.69 -21.61
N LYS A 151 6.84 -46.18 -22.38
CA LYS A 151 6.33 -44.82 -22.23
C LYS A 151 5.39 -44.71 -21.03
N ILE A 152 5.50 -43.59 -20.30
CA ILE A 152 4.59 -43.25 -19.20
C ILE A 152 3.41 -42.47 -19.78
N ILE A 153 2.20 -42.92 -19.49
CA ILE A 153 0.93 -42.27 -19.84
C ILE A 153 0.33 -41.74 -18.54
N GLU A 154 0.04 -40.45 -18.48
CA GLU A 154 -0.40 -39.77 -17.26
C GLU A 154 -1.70 -39.00 -17.47
N ALA A 155 -2.50 -38.91 -16.42
CA ALA A 155 -3.66 -38.04 -16.41
C ALA A 155 -3.24 -36.56 -16.55
N VAL A 156 -4.06 -35.78 -17.27
CA VAL A 156 -3.76 -34.38 -17.56
C VAL A 156 -4.21 -33.49 -16.39
N ILE A 157 -3.29 -32.68 -15.87
CA ILE A 157 -3.61 -31.63 -14.90
C ILE A 157 -4.40 -30.51 -15.62
N PRO A 158 -5.50 -29.99 -15.06
CA PRO A 158 -6.22 -28.88 -15.66
C PRO A 158 -5.28 -27.68 -15.89
N ALA A 159 -5.37 -27.06 -17.08
CA ALA A 159 -4.41 -26.05 -17.52
C ALA A 159 -4.22 -24.88 -16.53
N GLN A 160 -5.28 -24.50 -15.80
CA GLN A 160 -5.24 -23.41 -14.81
C GLN A 160 -4.31 -23.68 -13.61
N TYR A 161 -3.99 -24.94 -13.32
CA TYR A 161 -3.09 -25.36 -12.24
C TYR A 161 -1.72 -25.84 -12.73
N LYS A 162 -1.58 -26.10 -14.03
CA LYS A 162 -0.34 -26.62 -14.61
C LYS A 162 0.79 -25.59 -14.42
N ASP A 163 1.98 -26.07 -14.05
CA ASP A 163 3.20 -25.27 -13.87
C ASP A 163 3.10 -24.12 -12.84
N HIS A 164 2.17 -24.23 -11.89
CA HIS A 164 1.94 -23.21 -10.87
C HIS A 164 1.83 -23.78 -9.46
N GLU A 165 2.46 -23.11 -8.50
CA GLU A 165 2.37 -23.45 -7.07
C GLU A 165 1.06 -22.97 -6.42
N TYR A 166 0.49 -21.86 -6.94
CA TYR A 166 -0.73 -21.25 -6.41
C TYR A 166 -1.89 -21.41 -7.40
N GLY A 167 -3.08 -21.72 -6.88
CA GLY A 167 -4.32 -21.80 -7.65
C GLY A 167 -4.74 -20.45 -8.26
N PRO A 168 -5.60 -20.45 -9.30
CA PRO A 168 -5.94 -19.26 -10.06
C PRO A 168 -6.54 -18.14 -9.19
N THR A 169 -7.44 -18.46 -8.27
CA THR A 169 -8.06 -17.47 -7.36
C THR A 169 -7.03 -16.75 -6.49
N LEU A 170 -6.08 -17.49 -5.92
CA LEU A 170 -5.03 -16.92 -5.08
C LEU A 170 -4.06 -16.08 -5.90
N ARG A 171 -3.73 -16.49 -7.13
CA ARG A 171 -2.95 -15.67 -8.07
C ARG A 171 -3.66 -14.36 -8.40
N SER A 172 -4.97 -14.41 -8.70
CA SER A 172 -5.77 -13.22 -8.96
C SER A 172 -5.78 -12.26 -7.76
N PHE A 173 -5.92 -12.78 -6.55
CA PHE A 173 -5.85 -11.97 -5.33
C PHE A 173 -4.48 -11.31 -5.14
N ILE A 174 -3.39 -12.04 -5.35
CA ILE A 174 -2.01 -11.50 -5.29
C ILE A 174 -1.82 -10.35 -6.28
N VAL A 175 -2.31 -10.50 -7.51
CA VAL A 175 -2.23 -9.47 -8.55
C VAL A 175 -3.06 -8.24 -8.16
N ALA A 176 -4.29 -8.44 -7.70
CA ALA A 176 -5.14 -7.35 -7.22
C ALA A 176 -4.47 -6.58 -6.07
N GLN A 177 -3.87 -7.28 -5.11
CA GLN A 177 -3.17 -6.65 -3.98
C GLN A 177 -1.96 -5.81 -4.43
N TYR A 178 -1.26 -6.26 -5.47
CA TYR A 178 -0.11 -5.53 -6.02
C TYR A 178 -0.54 -4.25 -6.73
N PHE A 179 -1.57 -4.31 -7.59
CA PHE A 179 -1.97 -3.18 -8.44
C PHE A 179 -3.02 -2.26 -7.81
N GLU A 180 -3.96 -2.78 -7.04
CA GLU A 180 -5.06 -1.98 -6.46
C GLU A 180 -4.71 -1.44 -5.07
N SER A 181 -3.80 -2.10 -4.35
CA SER A 181 -3.44 -1.77 -2.97
C SER A 181 -1.97 -1.37 -2.79
N ASP A 182 -1.23 -1.15 -3.90
CA ASP A 182 0.20 -0.76 -3.93
C ASP A 182 1.07 -1.53 -2.92
N SER A 183 0.74 -2.80 -2.70
CA SER A 183 1.41 -3.61 -1.69
C SER A 183 2.72 -4.15 -2.24
N THR A 184 3.80 -3.96 -1.49
CA THR A 184 5.11 -4.48 -1.89
C THR A 184 5.11 -6.01 -1.93
N HIS A 185 5.92 -6.57 -2.82
CA HIS A 185 6.07 -8.03 -2.95
C HIS A 185 6.37 -8.72 -1.60
N SER A 186 7.18 -8.09 -0.74
CA SER A 186 7.49 -8.59 0.60
C SER A 186 6.25 -8.75 1.50
N LYS A 187 5.34 -7.76 1.49
CA LYS A 187 4.09 -7.77 2.28
C LYS A 187 3.09 -8.78 1.75
N ILE A 188 3.03 -8.96 0.43
CA ILE A 188 2.16 -9.97 -0.17
C ILE A 188 2.65 -11.38 0.18
N LYS A 189 3.98 -11.58 0.13
CA LYS A 189 4.60 -12.87 0.45
C LYS A 189 4.42 -13.28 1.92
N SER A 190 4.38 -12.33 2.85
CA SER A 190 4.10 -12.64 4.26
C SER A 190 2.67 -13.17 4.46
N ILE A 191 1.70 -12.65 3.72
CA ILE A 191 0.30 -13.10 3.79
C ILE A 191 0.14 -14.51 3.19
N THR A 192 0.93 -14.85 2.17
CA THR A 192 0.80 -16.14 1.48
C THR A 192 1.58 -17.28 2.12
N ARG A 193 2.68 -17.00 2.84
CA ARG A 193 3.55 -18.05 3.40
C ARG A 193 3.12 -18.60 4.75
N GLU A 194 2.43 -17.84 5.59
CA GLU A 194 2.16 -18.26 6.98
C GLU A 194 0.87 -17.66 7.53
N HIS A 195 -0.22 -18.42 7.41
CA HIS A 195 -1.36 -18.31 8.32
C HIS A 195 -1.71 -19.72 8.81
N ARG A 196 -0.88 -20.21 9.74
CA ARG A 196 -1.32 -21.13 10.80
C ARG A 196 -1.87 -20.22 11.90
N TYR A 197 -3.18 -20.05 11.96
CA TYR A 197 -3.84 -19.65 13.19
C TYR A 197 -4.34 -20.92 13.88
#